data_AF-A0A7C7EIM5-F1
#
_entry.id   AF-A0A7C7EIM5-F1
#
_cell.length_a   1.000
_cell.length_b   1.000
_cell.length_c   1.000
_cell.angle_alpha   90.00
_cell.angle_beta   90.00
_cell.angle_gamma   90.00
#
_symmetry.space_group_name_H-M   'P 1'
#
loop_
_entity.id
_entity.type
_entity.pdbx_description
1 polymer ?
#
loop_
_entity_poly.entity_id
_entity_poly.type
_entity_poly.pdbx_seq_one_letter_code
_entity_poly.pdbx_strand_id
1 'polypeptide(L)'
;MRTIAEPYFAKKSINNQKNSLISPISVMLALAMTANGANGETLSQMEQVIGRDIHIDELNQHLKYFSKNLPNEEKAKLKIANSIWFRNDELLTVEKDFLQKNADYYNAEIYKIPFTELSLLSTVNDAESTIVNAVMPKFSYKYDVVLDDVLKDLGMPDAFDEDKADFSKMGKYMRPITIDRVIHKTFISLDEMGTKAGGQLRLLLRTVLLSNL
;
A
#
# COMPACT_ATOMS: atom_id res chain seq x y z
N MET A 1 4.34 -16.52 -4.39
CA MET A 1 4.51 -15.20 -3.73
C MET A 1 3.70 -15.23 -2.44
N ARG A 2 4.31 -15.41 -1.25
CA ARG A 2 3.54 -15.22 0.00
C ARG A 2 3.34 -13.72 0.16
N THR A 3 2.09 -13.28 0.15
CA THR A 3 1.76 -11.88 0.35
C THR A 3 1.83 -11.55 1.84
N ILE A 4 1.85 -10.26 2.19
CA ILE A 4 1.71 -9.78 3.58
C ILE A 4 0.45 -10.33 4.28
N ALA A 5 -0.50 -10.88 3.52
CA ALA A 5 -1.79 -11.29 4.02
C ALA A 5 -1.69 -12.48 4.97
N GLU A 6 -0.89 -13.49 4.61
CA GLU A 6 -0.68 -14.68 5.43
C GLU A 6 -0.13 -14.35 6.83
N PRO A 7 1.00 -13.64 6.98
CA PRO A 7 1.52 -13.29 8.31
C PRO A 7 0.58 -12.35 9.07
N TYR A 8 -0.10 -11.43 8.38
CA TYR A 8 -1.10 -10.57 9.00
C TYR A 8 -2.26 -11.38 9.61
N PHE A 9 -2.88 -12.27 8.82
CA PHE A 9 -4.00 -13.08 9.28
C PHE A 9 -3.58 -14.12 10.32
N ALA A 10 -2.36 -14.67 10.23
CA ALA A 10 -1.81 -15.57 11.26
C ALA A 10 -1.61 -14.87 12.61
N LYS A 11 -1.13 -13.61 12.61
CA LYS A 11 -1.01 -12.82 13.85
C LYS A 11 -2.37 -12.45 14.44
N LYS A 12 -3.38 -12.22 13.59
CA LYS A 12 -4.72 -11.83 14.03
C LYS A 12 -5.61 -13.00 14.48
N SER A 13 -5.50 -14.18 13.86
CA SER A 13 -6.29 -15.38 14.21
C SER A 13 -6.06 -15.87 15.64
N ILE A 14 -4.93 -15.49 16.25
CA ILE A 14 -4.58 -15.79 17.65
C ILE A 14 -5.43 -14.97 18.65
N ASN A 15 -6.05 -13.86 18.24
CA ASN A 15 -6.67 -12.88 19.15
C ASN A 15 -8.21 -12.73 19.07
N ASN A 16 -8.92 -13.65 18.40
CA ASN A 16 -10.39 -13.79 18.49
C ASN A 16 -11.22 -12.48 18.36
N GLN A 17 -10.83 -11.56 17.47
CA GLN A 17 -11.53 -10.28 17.27
C GLN A 17 -12.15 -10.11 15.87
N LYS A 18 -13.18 -9.24 15.86
CA LYS A 18 -13.97 -8.66 14.75
C LYS A 18 -13.44 -8.90 13.32
N ASN A 19 -14.39 -9.11 12.39
CA ASN A 19 -14.20 -9.26 10.95
C ASN A 19 -13.00 -8.44 10.43
N SER A 20 -12.17 -9.10 9.62
CA SER A 20 -10.89 -8.56 9.14
C SER A 20 -10.91 -8.49 7.64
N LEU A 21 -10.38 -7.40 7.08
CA LEU A 21 -10.27 -7.26 5.64
C LEU A 21 -9.01 -6.50 5.30
N ILE A 22 -8.18 -7.04 4.42
CA ILE A 22 -7.04 -6.34 3.84
C ILE A 22 -7.03 -6.58 2.34
N SER A 23 -6.44 -5.65 1.59
CA SER A 23 -6.22 -5.77 0.15
C SER A 23 -4.72 -5.92 -0.08
N PRO A 24 -4.21 -7.15 -0.25
CA PRO A 24 -2.77 -7.40 -0.33
C PRO A 24 -2.12 -6.70 -1.51
N ILE A 25 -2.84 -6.62 -2.64
CA ILE A 25 -2.39 -5.93 -3.85
C ILE A 25 -2.25 -4.42 -3.61
N SER A 26 -3.25 -3.80 -2.95
CA SER A 26 -3.17 -2.37 -2.62
C SER A 26 -1.97 -2.05 -1.72
N VAL A 27 -1.69 -2.93 -0.75
CA VAL A 27 -0.52 -2.72 0.11
C VAL A 27 0.79 -2.92 -0.64
N MET A 28 0.88 -3.97 -1.44
CA MET A 28 2.08 -4.25 -2.24
C MET A 28 2.40 -3.11 -3.21
N LEU A 29 1.40 -2.56 -3.89
CA LEU A 29 1.59 -1.43 -4.81
C LEU A 29 2.13 -0.19 -4.10
N ALA A 30 1.56 0.19 -2.96
CA ALA A 30 2.02 1.39 -2.27
C ALA A 30 3.40 1.22 -1.61
N LEU A 31 3.71 0.02 -1.10
CA LEU A 31 5.05 -0.27 -0.61
C LEU A 31 6.08 -0.29 -1.74
N ALA A 32 5.75 -0.85 -2.91
CA ALA A 32 6.65 -0.85 -4.06
C ALA A 32 6.87 0.56 -4.63
N MET A 33 5.81 1.39 -4.71
CA MET A 33 5.95 2.82 -5.04
C MET A 33 6.89 3.55 -4.07
N THR A 34 6.79 3.23 -2.78
CA THR A 34 7.63 3.83 -1.74
C THR A 34 9.08 3.34 -1.82
N ALA A 35 9.29 2.06 -2.11
CA ALA A 35 10.61 1.44 -2.26
C ALA A 35 11.42 2.06 -3.41
N ASN A 36 10.76 2.58 -4.45
CA ASN A 36 11.44 3.34 -5.51
C ASN A 36 12.19 4.59 -5.00
N GLY A 37 11.82 5.09 -3.83
CA GLY A 37 12.47 6.20 -3.16
C GLY A 37 13.49 5.78 -2.10
N ALA A 38 13.56 4.48 -1.78
CA ALA A 38 14.47 3.92 -0.78
C ALA A 38 15.84 3.60 -1.40
N ASN A 39 16.86 3.51 -0.54
CA ASN A 39 18.21 3.10 -0.92
C ASN A 39 18.87 2.27 0.20
N GLY A 40 20.01 1.67 -0.11
CA GLY A 40 20.79 0.89 0.86
C GLY A 40 19.98 -0.19 1.58
N GLU A 41 20.22 -0.35 2.87
CA GLU A 41 19.57 -1.36 3.72
C GLU A 41 18.05 -1.17 3.80
N THR A 42 17.57 0.09 3.80
CA THR A 42 16.14 0.39 3.77
C THR A 42 15.48 -0.22 2.53
N LEU A 43 16.10 -0.08 1.35
CA LEU A 43 15.60 -0.70 0.13
C LEU A 43 15.64 -2.22 0.21
N SER A 44 16.75 -2.81 0.66
CA SER A 44 16.90 -4.27 0.76
C SER A 44 15.84 -4.90 1.66
N GLN A 45 15.55 -4.31 2.81
CA GLN A 45 14.48 -4.74 3.70
C GLN A 45 13.10 -4.62 3.07
N MET A 46 12.84 -3.50 2.36
CA MET A 46 11.58 -3.32 1.64
C MET A 46 11.40 -4.39 0.55
N GLU A 47 12.43 -4.63 -0.27
CA GLU A 47 12.45 -5.68 -1.31
C GLU A 47 12.17 -7.06 -0.70
N GLN A 48 12.79 -7.39 0.44
CA GLN A 48 12.56 -8.65 1.13
C GLN A 48 11.09 -8.85 1.52
N VAL A 49 10.42 -7.80 1.99
CA VAL A 49 9.01 -7.84 2.41
C VAL A 49 8.05 -7.95 1.22
N ILE A 50 8.29 -7.24 0.12
CA ILE A 50 7.34 -7.14 -1.01
C ILE A 50 7.62 -8.09 -2.17
N GLY A 51 8.88 -8.38 -2.43
CA GLY A 51 9.36 -9.13 -3.59
C GLY A 51 10.23 -10.33 -3.24
N ARG A 52 10.67 -10.46 -1.98
CA ARG A 52 11.67 -11.42 -1.49
C ARG A 52 12.99 -11.30 -2.25
N ASP A 53 13.11 -12.06 -3.34
CA ASP A 53 14.32 -12.16 -4.16
C ASP A 53 14.21 -11.30 -5.44
N ILE A 54 13.07 -10.64 -5.64
CA ILE A 54 12.82 -9.78 -6.79
C ILE A 54 13.21 -8.34 -6.42
N HIS A 55 14.18 -7.79 -7.15
CA HIS A 55 14.57 -6.40 -7.01
C HIS A 55 13.48 -5.45 -7.49
N ILE A 56 13.48 -4.23 -6.93
CA ILE A 56 12.41 -3.26 -7.12
C ILE A 56 12.17 -2.92 -8.59
N ASP A 57 13.22 -2.85 -9.41
CA ASP A 57 13.10 -2.54 -10.83
C ASP A 57 12.41 -3.64 -11.64
N GLU A 58 12.62 -4.91 -11.30
CA GLU A 58 11.90 -6.03 -11.89
C GLU A 58 10.47 -6.11 -11.37
N LEU A 59 10.29 -5.89 -10.06
CA LEU A 59 8.97 -5.86 -9.44
C LEU A 59 8.08 -4.76 -10.04
N ASN A 60 8.63 -3.58 -10.33
CA ASN A 60 7.95 -2.50 -11.04
C ASN A 60 7.37 -2.96 -12.38
N GLN A 61 8.14 -3.72 -13.16
CA GLN A 61 7.71 -4.25 -14.45
C GLN A 61 6.57 -5.27 -14.28
N HIS A 62 6.70 -6.18 -13.32
CA HIS A 62 5.67 -7.16 -13.01
C HIS A 62 4.36 -6.50 -12.58
N LEU A 63 4.42 -5.50 -11.69
CA LEU A 63 3.24 -4.79 -11.20
C LEU A 63 2.59 -3.94 -12.29
N LYS A 64 3.38 -3.32 -13.18
CA LYS A 64 2.87 -2.60 -14.36
C LYS A 64 2.15 -3.54 -15.31
N TYR A 65 2.75 -4.68 -15.63
CA TYR A 65 2.12 -5.70 -16.49
C TYR A 65 0.84 -6.22 -15.84
N PHE A 66 0.89 -6.58 -14.56
CA PHE A 66 -0.28 -7.03 -13.81
C PHE A 66 -1.40 -5.99 -13.88
N SER A 67 -1.11 -4.73 -13.52
CA SER A 67 -2.10 -3.64 -13.53
C SER A 67 -2.71 -3.39 -14.91
N LYS A 68 -1.92 -3.52 -15.99
CA LYS A 68 -2.40 -3.35 -17.37
C LYS A 68 -3.35 -4.46 -17.81
N ASN A 69 -3.17 -5.67 -17.30
CA ASN A 69 -3.94 -6.85 -17.68
C ASN A 69 -5.06 -7.19 -16.67
N LEU A 70 -5.34 -6.31 -15.71
CA LEU A 70 -6.48 -6.49 -14.82
C LEU A 70 -7.80 -6.37 -15.60
N PRO A 71 -8.77 -7.27 -15.35
CA PRO A 71 -10.09 -7.18 -15.96
C PRO A 71 -10.74 -5.82 -15.67
N ASN A 72 -11.18 -5.14 -16.73
CA ASN A 72 -11.93 -3.90 -16.65
C ASN A 72 -13.13 -3.96 -17.58
N GLU A 73 -13.98 -4.95 -17.34
CA GLU A 73 -15.21 -5.18 -18.09
C GLU A 73 -16.43 -4.67 -17.33
N GLU A 74 -17.55 -4.48 -18.02
CA GLU A 74 -18.74 -3.83 -17.47
C GLU A 74 -19.28 -4.50 -16.19
N LYS A 75 -19.15 -5.83 -16.10
CA LYS A 75 -19.61 -6.67 -14.97
C LYS A 75 -18.52 -6.98 -13.93
N ALA A 76 -17.26 -6.69 -14.24
CA ALA A 76 -16.10 -6.97 -13.39
C ALA A 76 -15.11 -5.80 -13.48
N LYS A 77 -15.49 -4.69 -12.84
CA LYS A 77 -14.70 -3.46 -12.84
C LYS A 77 -13.72 -3.46 -11.67
N LEU A 78 -12.44 -3.69 -11.96
CA LEU A 78 -11.36 -3.42 -11.03
C LEU A 78 -10.68 -2.11 -11.40
N LYS A 79 -10.67 -1.14 -10.47
CA LYS A 79 -9.95 0.13 -10.64
C LYS A 79 -8.88 0.24 -9.56
N ILE A 80 -7.64 0.42 -10.01
CA ILE A 80 -6.51 0.77 -9.15
C ILE A 80 -6.24 2.25 -9.37
N ALA A 81 -6.23 3.01 -8.28
CA ALA A 81 -5.88 4.42 -8.29
C ALA A 81 -4.74 4.64 -7.28
N ASN A 82 -3.59 5.03 -7.80
CA ASN A 82 -2.39 5.29 -7.02
C ASN A 82 -2.12 6.78 -7.00
N SER A 83 -1.71 7.31 -5.85
CA SER A 83 -1.37 8.72 -5.73
C SER A 83 -0.26 8.93 -4.70
N ILE A 84 0.58 9.92 -4.95
CA ILE A 84 1.65 10.35 -4.05
C ILE A 84 1.38 11.80 -3.66
N TRP A 85 1.39 12.05 -2.36
CA TRP A 85 1.02 13.33 -1.77
C TRP A 85 2.20 13.88 -0.99
N PHE A 86 2.67 15.05 -1.37
CA PHE A 86 3.78 15.72 -0.70
C PHE A 86 3.30 16.97 0.04
N ARG A 87 3.99 17.28 1.14
CA ARG A 87 3.80 18.56 1.84
C ARG A 87 4.20 19.69 0.90
N ASN A 88 3.35 20.70 0.78
CA ASN A 88 3.60 21.88 -0.05
C ASN A 88 4.39 22.93 0.73
N ASP A 89 5.66 22.66 1.04
CA ASP A 89 6.60 23.69 1.50
C ASP A 89 7.92 23.62 0.74
N GLU A 90 8.66 24.73 0.72
CA GLU A 90 9.92 24.88 -0.03
C GLU A 90 11.07 24.02 0.54
N LEU A 91 10.85 23.34 1.68
CA LEU A 91 11.88 22.61 2.40
C LEU A 91 12.10 21.20 1.83
N LEU A 92 11.13 20.65 1.07
CA LEU A 92 11.22 19.33 0.43
C LEU A 92 11.42 19.45 -1.08
N THR A 93 12.59 19.01 -1.55
CA THR A 93 12.85 18.83 -2.99
C THR A 93 12.69 17.36 -3.33
N VAL A 94 11.61 17.01 -4.03
CA VAL A 94 11.35 15.63 -4.48
C VAL A 94 12.19 15.32 -5.72
N GLU A 95 12.83 14.16 -5.74
CA GLU A 95 13.63 13.72 -6.88
C GLU A 95 12.72 13.41 -8.08
N LYS A 96 13.09 13.93 -9.26
CA LYS A 96 12.28 13.77 -10.48
C LYS A 96 12.19 12.31 -10.92
N ASP A 97 13.27 11.56 -10.78
CA ASP A 97 13.33 10.15 -11.19
C ASP A 97 12.37 9.30 -10.36
N PHE A 98 12.19 9.61 -9.08
CA PHE A 98 11.19 8.97 -8.23
C PHE A 98 9.77 9.23 -8.72
N LEU A 99 9.46 10.48 -9.06
CA LEU A 99 8.16 10.86 -9.61
C LEU A 99 7.89 10.18 -10.94
N GLN A 100 8.89 10.18 -11.83
CA GLN A 100 8.78 9.60 -13.17
C GLN A 100 8.59 8.08 -13.09
N LYS A 101 9.37 7.39 -12.25
CA LYS A 101 9.23 5.94 -12.06
C LYS A 101 7.85 5.58 -11.52
N ASN A 102 7.33 6.35 -10.56
CA ASN A 102 5.99 6.10 -10.02
C ASN A 102 4.86 6.42 -11.01
N ALA A 103 5.01 7.45 -11.85
CA ALA A 103 4.08 7.73 -12.94
C ALA A 103 4.09 6.60 -13.98
N ASP A 104 5.28 6.12 -14.38
CA ASP A 104 5.44 5.17 -15.47
C ASP A 104 5.00 3.74 -15.13
N TYR A 105 5.24 3.29 -13.90
CA TYR A 105 4.96 1.92 -13.49
C TYR A 105 3.64 1.74 -12.75
N TYR A 106 3.13 2.79 -12.11
CA TYR A 106 1.96 2.71 -11.24
C TYR A 106 0.82 3.64 -11.63
N ASN A 107 1.00 4.44 -12.69
CA ASN A 107 0.08 5.52 -13.07
C ASN A 107 -0.24 6.43 -11.88
N ALA A 108 0.77 6.70 -11.03
CA ALA A 108 0.57 7.47 -9.82
C ALA A 108 0.32 8.95 -10.13
N GLU A 109 -0.79 9.48 -9.64
CA GLU A 109 -1.07 10.91 -9.68
C GLU A 109 -0.29 11.63 -8.56
N ILE A 110 0.30 12.78 -8.87
CA ILE A 110 1.17 13.51 -7.94
C ILE A 110 0.46 14.78 -7.47
N TYR A 111 0.26 14.90 -6.16
CA TYR A 111 -0.44 16.03 -5.55
C TYR A 111 0.42 16.72 -4.49
N LYS A 112 0.35 18.06 -4.43
CA LYS A 112 0.86 18.88 -3.33
C LYS A 112 -0.33 19.48 -2.59
N ILE A 113 -0.52 19.17 -1.30
CA ILE A 113 -1.72 19.63 -0.57
C ILE A 113 -1.45 20.07 0.88
N PRO A 114 -2.31 20.94 1.43
CA PRO A 114 -2.60 21.01 2.87
C PRO A 114 -3.57 19.87 3.24
N PHE A 115 -3.19 18.98 4.15
CA PHE A 115 -3.89 17.71 4.38
C PHE A 115 -5.29 17.85 5.01
N THR A 116 -6.36 17.47 4.29
CA THR A 116 -7.70 17.12 4.84
C THR A 116 -8.43 16.11 3.92
N GLU A 117 -9.16 15.13 4.49
CA GLU A 117 -9.55 13.82 3.88
C GLU A 117 -10.71 13.79 2.86
N LEU A 118 -10.73 12.77 1.97
CA LEU A 118 -11.89 12.25 1.20
C LEU A 118 -11.74 10.75 0.75
N SER A 119 -12.85 10.10 0.36
CA SER A 119 -13.16 8.64 0.26
C SER A 119 -13.05 7.95 -1.13
N LEU A 120 -13.07 6.59 -1.24
CA LEU A 120 -13.79 5.75 -2.28
C LEU A 120 -13.54 4.19 -2.24
N LEU A 121 -14.26 3.40 -3.08
CA LEU A 121 -14.66 1.95 -3.04
C LEU A 121 -14.19 1.04 -4.24
N SER A 122 -14.21 -0.33 -4.13
CA SER A 122 -14.59 -1.44 -5.12
C SER A 122 -13.80 -2.81 -5.11
N THR A 123 -14.47 -4.01 -5.23
CA THR A 123 -14.00 -5.45 -5.05
C THR A 123 -13.66 -6.15 -6.35
N VAL A 124 -12.95 -7.32 -6.28
CA VAL A 124 -13.16 -8.55 -7.11
C VAL A 124 -12.88 -9.87 -6.30
N ASN A 125 -13.34 -11.04 -6.81
CA ASN A 125 -13.27 -12.44 -6.31
C ASN A 125 -12.69 -13.42 -7.37
N ASP A 126 -12.37 -14.68 -7.01
CA ASP A 126 -12.54 -15.90 -7.87
C ASP A 126 -12.48 -17.25 -7.09
N ALA A 127 -13.28 -18.26 -7.50
CA ALA A 127 -13.32 -19.65 -6.98
C ALA A 127 -13.88 -20.67 -8.02
N GLU A 128 -13.55 -21.97 -7.90
CA GLU A 128 -13.91 -23.05 -8.85
C GLU A 128 -15.35 -23.61 -8.73
N SER A 129 -15.89 -24.15 -9.84
CA SER A 129 -17.31 -24.53 -9.99
C SER A 129 -17.65 -25.98 -9.61
N THR A 130 -18.60 -26.12 -8.67
CA THR A 130 -19.36 -27.35 -8.39
C THR A 130 -20.75 -26.98 -7.87
N ILE A 131 -21.75 -27.86 -8.02
CA ILE A 131 -23.13 -27.56 -7.59
C ILE A 131 -23.23 -27.71 -6.08
N VAL A 132 -23.52 -26.61 -5.38
CA VAL A 132 -23.71 -26.55 -3.93
C VAL A 132 -24.95 -25.74 -3.59
N ASN A 133 -25.64 -26.11 -2.51
CA ASN A 133 -26.66 -25.26 -1.91
C ASN A 133 -25.97 -24.25 -0.99
N ALA A 134 -25.79 -23.02 -1.47
CA ALA A 134 -25.13 -21.95 -0.73
C ALA A 134 -26.15 -20.97 -0.12
N VAL A 135 -25.93 -20.60 1.14
CA VAL A 135 -26.61 -19.47 1.78
C VAL A 135 -25.54 -18.43 2.10
N MET A 136 -25.69 -17.23 1.54
CA MET A 136 -24.77 -16.12 1.76
C MET A 136 -25.55 -14.91 2.26
N PRO A 137 -25.35 -14.46 3.53
CA PRO A 137 -26.08 -13.32 4.06
C PRO A 137 -25.59 -12.02 3.42
N LYS A 138 -26.48 -11.03 3.28
CA LYS A 138 -26.06 -9.67 2.94
C LYS A 138 -25.21 -9.10 4.09
N PHE A 139 -24.11 -8.45 3.78
CA PHE A 139 -23.32 -7.73 4.78
C PHE A 139 -22.58 -6.56 4.15
N SER A 140 -22.26 -5.56 4.97
CA SER A 140 -21.41 -4.44 4.59
C SER A 140 -20.52 -4.04 5.77
N TYR A 141 -19.24 -3.81 5.52
CA TYR A 141 -18.26 -3.53 6.57
C TYR A 141 -17.10 -2.67 6.06
N LYS A 142 -16.58 -1.80 6.93
CA LYS A 142 -15.34 -1.02 6.74
C LYS A 142 -14.30 -1.49 7.73
N TYR A 143 -13.05 -1.59 7.30
CA TYR A 143 -11.95 -2.02 8.14
C TYR A 143 -10.73 -1.16 7.93
N ASP A 144 -10.22 -0.62 9.03
CA ASP A 144 -9.03 0.21 9.05
C ASP A 144 -7.97 -0.49 9.91
N VAL A 145 -6.73 -0.56 9.41
CA VAL A 145 -5.60 -1.15 10.13
C VAL A 145 -4.34 -0.31 9.96
N VAL A 146 -3.59 -0.20 11.04
CA VAL A 146 -2.21 0.32 11.04
C VAL A 146 -1.26 -0.87 10.89
N LEU A 147 -0.37 -0.82 9.90
CA LEU A 147 0.49 -1.95 9.52
C LEU A 147 1.94 -1.80 10.01
N ASP A 148 2.26 -0.73 10.73
CA ASP A 148 3.63 -0.39 11.16
C ASP A 148 4.34 -1.58 11.82
N ASP A 149 3.75 -2.14 12.88
CA ASP A 149 4.33 -3.25 13.64
C ASP A 149 4.40 -4.52 12.81
N VAL A 150 3.44 -4.74 11.92
CA VAL A 150 3.43 -5.92 11.04
C VAL A 150 4.58 -5.83 10.05
N LEU A 151 4.85 -4.65 9.48
CA LEU A 151 5.94 -4.46 8.53
C LEU A 151 7.31 -4.53 9.20
N LYS A 152 7.43 -3.99 10.42
CA LYS A 152 8.64 -4.14 11.25
C LYS A 152 8.93 -5.61 11.56
N ASP A 153 7.90 -6.36 12.00
CA ASP A 153 8.02 -7.79 12.30
C ASP A 153 8.35 -8.63 11.06
N LEU A 154 7.95 -8.15 9.87
CA LEU A 154 8.28 -8.79 8.59
C LEU A 154 9.69 -8.52 8.10
N GLY A 155 10.48 -7.71 8.82
CA GLY A 155 11.87 -7.44 8.50
C GLY A 155 12.12 -6.09 7.83
N MET A 156 11.19 -5.14 7.96
CA MET A 156 11.35 -3.77 7.44
C MET A 156 11.32 -2.69 8.53
N PRO A 157 12.19 -2.76 9.56
CA PRO A 157 12.23 -1.74 10.60
C PRO A 157 12.88 -0.42 10.17
N ASP A 158 13.90 -0.44 9.30
CA ASP A 158 14.73 0.76 9.05
C ASP A 158 13.94 1.87 8.36
N ALA A 159 12.94 1.52 7.56
CA ALA A 159 12.05 2.49 6.92
C ALA A 159 11.28 3.37 7.94
N PHE A 160 11.16 2.93 9.19
CA PHE A 160 10.47 3.64 10.28
C PHE A 160 11.44 4.27 11.30
N ASP A 161 12.75 4.12 11.11
CA ASP A 161 13.79 4.54 12.04
C ASP A 161 14.49 5.80 11.50
N GLU A 162 14.52 6.86 12.30
CA GLU A 162 15.06 8.17 11.89
C GLU A 162 16.56 8.17 11.67
N ASP A 163 17.30 7.29 12.34
CA ASP A 163 18.74 7.21 12.24
C ASP A 163 19.20 6.27 11.12
N LYS A 164 18.29 5.44 10.59
CA LYS A 164 18.61 4.39 9.60
C LYS A 164 17.88 4.54 8.26
N ALA A 165 16.71 5.19 8.24
CA ALA A 165 15.93 5.30 7.02
C ALA A 165 16.69 6.04 5.93
N ASP A 166 16.90 5.36 4.80
CA ASP A 166 17.48 5.96 3.61
C ASP A 166 16.43 6.02 2.50
N PHE A 167 15.72 7.17 2.46
CA PHE A 167 14.82 7.55 1.38
C PHE A 167 15.44 8.65 0.48
N SER A 168 16.76 8.68 0.35
CA SER A 168 17.47 9.71 -0.43
C SER A 168 17.09 9.75 -1.90
N LYS A 169 16.62 8.63 -2.48
CA LYS A 169 16.11 8.59 -3.86
C LYS A 169 14.73 9.20 -4.01
N MET A 170 13.99 9.40 -2.91
CA MET A 170 12.68 10.04 -2.93
C MET A 170 12.78 11.56 -3.03
N GLY A 171 13.75 12.14 -2.33
CA GLY A 171 13.86 13.57 -2.19
C GLY A 171 14.95 13.97 -1.20
N LYS A 172 15.33 15.23 -1.28
CA LYS A 172 16.21 15.88 -0.31
C LYS A 172 15.39 16.78 0.59
N TYR A 173 15.62 16.61 1.88
CA TYR A 173 15.10 17.45 2.94
C TYR A 173 16.26 17.76 3.90
N MET A 174 16.11 18.77 4.76
CA MET A 174 17.12 19.06 5.79
C MET A 174 17.36 17.89 6.78
N ARG A 175 16.52 16.85 6.72
CA ARG A 175 16.49 15.70 7.64
C ARG A 175 16.06 14.42 6.93
N PRO A 176 16.34 13.25 7.53
CA PRO A 176 15.88 11.97 7.00
C PRO A 176 14.37 11.95 6.79
N ILE A 177 13.96 11.50 5.61
CA ILE A 177 12.56 11.15 5.32
C ILE A 177 12.36 9.76 5.94
N THR A 178 11.28 9.57 6.69
CA THR A 178 10.92 8.28 7.31
C THR A 178 9.46 7.97 7.06
N ILE A 179 9.10 6.68 7.13
CA ILE A 179 7.70 6.28 7.24
C ILE A 179 7.24 6.51 8.68
N ASP A 180 6.26 7.40 8.84
CA ASP A 180 5.58 7.62 10.13
C ASP A 180 4.57 6.50 10.38
N ARG A 181 3.67 6.30 9.42
CA ARG A 181 2.49 5.44 9.56
C ARG A 181 2.11 4.80 8.23
N VAL A 182 1.69 3.55 8.28
CA VAL A 182 1.10 2.81 7.17
C VAL A 182 -0.34 2.43 7.53
N ILE A 183 -1.30 3.13 6.94
CA ILE A 183 -2.73 2.98 7.25
C ILE A 183 -3.44 2.35 6.05
N HIS A 184 -3.96 1.14 6.24
CA HIS A 184 -4.74 0.43 5.23
C HIS A 184 -6.22 0.46 5.57
N LYS A 185 -7.03 1.09 4.72
CA LYS A 185 -8.48 1.16 4.83
C LYS A 185 -9.11 0.27 3.76
N THR A 186 -10.11 -0.50 4.13
CA THR A 186 -10.87 -1.35 3.21
C THR A 186 -12.36 -1.27 3.48
N PHE A 187 -13.13 -1.63 2.48
CA PHE A 187 -14.57 -1.77 2.56
C PHE A 187 -14.97 -3.05 1.83
N ILE A 188 -16.06 -3.69 2.23
CA ILE A 188 -16.76 -4.74 1.48
C ILE A 188 -18.26 -4.62 1.68
N SER A 189 -19.04 -4.92 0.64
CA SER A 189 -20.49 -4.98 0.63
C SER A 189 -20.92 -6.11 -0.29
N LEU A 190 -21.89 -6.90 0.17
CA LEU A 190 -22.48 -7.99 -0.58
C LEU A 190 -24.00 -7.88 -0.53
N ASP A 191 -24.64 -7.90 -1.70
CA ASP A 191 -26.10 -7.88 -1.89
C ASP A 191 -26.53 -8.85 -3.02
N GLU A 192 -27.82 -8.88 -3.38
CA GLU A 192 -28.32 -9.77 -4.45
C GLU A 192 -27.75 -9.45 -5.83
N MET A 193 -27.18 -8.25 -6.02
CA MET A 193 -26.60 -7.80 -7.29
C MET A 193 -25.10 -8.12 -7.38
N GLY A 194 -24.46 -8.57 -6.29
CA GLY A 194 -23.07 -8.99 -6.25
C GLY A 194 -22.27 -8.36 -5.11
N THR A 195 -20.94 -8.22 -5.30
CA THR A 195 -20.00 -7.73 -4.26
C THR A 195 -19.32 -6.42 -4.68
N LYS A 196 -19.18 -5.45 -3.76
CA LYS A 196 -18.42 -4.19 -3.90
C LYS A 196 -17.47 -3.94 -2.71
N ALA A 197 -16.15 -3.74 -2.90
CA ALA A 197 -15.17 -3.85 -1.82
C ALA A 197 -13.81 -3.20 -2.10
N GLY A 198 -13.59 -1.97 -1.68
CA GLY A 198 -12.33 -1.25 -1.97
C GLY A 198 -11.22 -1.54 -0.99
N GLY A 199 -9.98 -1.29 -1.40
CA GLY A 199 -8.85 -1.11 -0.51
C GLY A 199 -8.05 0.14 -0.88
N GLN A 200 -7.64 0.89 0.13
CA GLN A 200 -6.78 2.07 0.01
C GLN A 200 -5.68 1.95 1.05
N LEU A 201 -4.43 1.98 0.60
CA LEU A 201 -3.29 2.15 1.48
C LEU A 201 -2.82 3.61 1.47
N ARG A 202 -2.62 4.18 2.65
CA ARG A 202 -2.02 5.49 2.86
C ARG A 202 -0.72 5.31 3.64
N LEU A 203 0.39 5.73 3.03
CA LEU A 203 1.65 5.92 3.75
C LEU A 203 1.77 7.39 4.12
N LEU A 204 1.99 7.65 5.41
CA LEU A 204 2.38 8.96 5.90
C LEU A 204 3.89 8.95 6.06
N LEU A 205 4.55 9.83 5.33
CA LEU A 205 5.97 10.08 5.48
C LEU A 205 6.13 11.29 6.39
N ARG A 206 7.02 11.20 7.38
CA ARG A 206 7.38 12.34 8.22
C ARG A 206 8.82 12.75 7.96
N THR A 207 9.02 14.05 8.10
CA THR A 207 10.32 14.66 8.36
C THR A 207 10.20 15.28 9.74
N VAL A 208 11.01 14.82 10.69
CA VAL A 208 10.93 15.32 12.08
C VAL A 208 11.34 16.77 12.08
N LEU A 209 10.57 17.71 12.60
CA LEU A 209 11.11 19.02 12.98
C LEU A 209 11.66 18.86 14.40
N LEU A 210 12.91 19.25 14.67
CA LEU A 210 13.33 19.52 16.05
C LEU A 210 12.60 20.82 16.32
N SER A 211 11.41 20.72 16.89
CA SER A 211 11.02 21.70 17.88
C SER A 211 12.03 21.54 19.02
N ASN A 212 13.15 22.25 18.92
CA ASN A 212 14.06 22.44 20.04
C ASN A 212 13.53 23.61 20.88
N LEU A 213 13.51 23.37 22.19
CA LEU A 213 13.30 24.27 23.32
C LEU A 213 11.85 24.50 23.75
#